data_AF-R1EFT2-F1
#
_entry.id   AF-R1EFT2-F1
#
_cell.length_a   1.000
_cell.length_b   1.000
_cell.length_c   1.000
_cell.angle_alpha   90.00
_cell.angle_beta   90.00
_cell.angle_gamma   90.00
#
_symmetry.space_group_name_H-M   'P 1'
#
loop_
_entity.id
_entity.type
_entity.pdbx_description
1 polymer ?
#
loop_
_entity_poly.entity_id
_entity_poly.type
_entity_poly.pdbx_seq_one_letter_code
_entity_poly.pdbx_strand_id
1 'polypeptide(L)'
;MYIDSATITRFPANFFNDGAMDMITLHDNEAAFNRYKILPRVLVDVSSIDTSTTIFGQRVAFPLGFAPAANHKLAHPDGEAATARAGYKAVFLTADCPVLGLRLNEHRNKFALPDGLTYPNLTDKVDQPFKLADGDPGMSYDSTVTWEDVIPWLRSQTKMEIWVKGVYTVDDVLLAIRHGVDGVIVSNHGGRQLDGVPATLDALRVCAPAAVGRIQIGIDGGIRRGTDIFKALALGATHCFVGRVPIWGLAHDGQEGVELALKILMAEFRIAMGLAGSHIVAPFCADLSKVLYYQNSQIPNGDVTEALRFWYLATLLHVLSSCTARIAIGLASISRKAFPSRRRLVTTNLSISTAVGILFFFLLLFQCRPISAFWSRNRADVPASCYTTSLTQPWYAFLTTSMAADAILASFAIASLIKRTTRWWVRGVTLIFNLIAFGAVLSSAMQIAHVPSLADHADLTWSAAPFAIFSLLGPSFAVLGANLTKIGPLVYTSPGRFQAINLT
;
A
#
# COMPACT_ATOMS: atom_id res chain seq x y z
N MET A 1 21.19 18.49 10.47
CA MET A 1 21.61 19.33 11.62
C MET A 1 21.78 18.38 12.78
N TYR A 2 22.98 17.81 12.95
CA TYR A 2 23.34 17.10 14.18
C TYR A 2 23.95 18.18 15.06
N ILE A 3 23.16 18.75 15.95
CA ILE A 3 23.71 19.60 17.00
C ILE A 3 24.46 18.64 17.92
N ASP A 4 25.74 18.95 18.12
CA ASP A 4 26.65 18.13 18.92
C ASP A 4 26.02 17.88 20.30
N SER A 5 26.08 16.64 20.76
CA SER A 5 25.60 16.19 22.08
C SER A 5 26.37 16.80 23.25
N ALA A 6 27.18 17.84 23.00
CA ALA A 6 28.04 18.48 23.97
C ALA A 6 27.27 19.35 24.99
N THR A 7 26.08 19.85 24.64
CA THR A 7 25.31 20.77 25.51
C THR A 7 24.32 20.06 26.43
N ILE A 8 23.80 18.91 26.02
CA ILE A 8 22.85 18.09 26.80
C ILE A 8 23.56 16.84 27.30
N THR A 9 23.30 16.45 28.56
CA THR A 9 23.84 15.19 29.08
C THR A 9 23.35 14.00 28.23
N ARG A 10 24.16 12.94 28.14
CA ARG A 10 23.88 11.78 27.26
C ARG A 10 22.48 11.18 27.45
N PHE A 11 21.91 11.30 28.64
CA PHE A 11 20.65 10.67 29.00
C PHE A 11 19.41 11.33 28.37
N PRO A 12 19.15 12.65 28.52
CA PRO A 12 18.11 13.32 27.74
C PRO A 12 18.34 13.26 26.23
N ALA A 13 19.59 13.28 25.77
CA ALA A 13 19.89 13.17 24.35
C ALA A 13 19.38 11.85 23.74
N ASN A 14 19.57 10.72 24.43
CA ASN A 14 19.05 9.42 24.00
C ASN A 14 17.52 9.41 24.00
N PHE A 15 16.88 9.96 25.04
CA PHE A 15 15.41 10.07 25.10
C PHE A 15 14.83 10.75 23.86
N PHE A 16 15.44 11.85 23.42
CA PHE A 16 14.98 12.59 22.23
C PHE A 16 15.37 11.94 20.91
N ASN A 17 16.57 11.39 20.78
CA ASN A 17 17.05 10.84 19.51
C ASN A 17 16.43 9.50 19.17
N ASP A 18 16.26 8.63 20.17
CA ASP A 18 16.02 7.22 19.89
C ASP A 18 14.61 6.95 19.36
N GLY A 19 14.50 5.81 18.68
CA GLY A 19 13.27 5.23 18.18
C GLY A 19 12.88 3.98 18.96
N ALA A 20 11.87 3.27 18.45
CA ALA A 20 11.50 1.95 18.94
C ALA A 20 12.46 0.89 18.42
N MET A 21 12.68 -0.16 19.22
CA MET A 21 13.40 -1.38 18.85
C MET A 21 14.76 -1.10 18.18
N ASP A 22 14.93 -1.55 16.94
CA ASP A 22 16.17 -1.47 16.17
C ASP A 22 16.29 -0.15 15.38
N MET A 23 15.33 0.76 15.57
CA MET A 23 15.27 2.08 14.95
C MET A 23 15.23 2.04 13.41
N ILE A 24 14.66 0.97 12.85
CA ILE A 24 14.55 0.78 11.40
C ILE A 24 13.70 1.91 10.81
N THR A 25 12.50 2.12 11.34
CA THR A 25 11.58 3.17 10.88
C THR A 25 12.13 4.57 11.15
N LEU A 26 12.88 4.76 12.24
CA LEU A 26 13.53 6.04 12.53
C LEU A 26 14.51 6.44 11.41
N HIS A 27 15.41 5.53 11.05
CA HIS A 27 16.37 5.76 9.97
C HIS A 27 15.67 5.86 8.62
N ASP A 28 14.66 5.04 8.38
CA ASP A 28 13.94 5.05 7.10
C ASP A 28 13.16 6.35 6.89
N ASN A 29 12.61 6.96 7.94
CA ASN A 29 11.98 8.29 7.87
C ASN A 29 12.91 9.34 7.27
N GLU A 30 14.20 9.33 7.61
CA GLU A 30 15.18 10.27 7.04
C GLU A 30 15.63 9.82 5.64
N ALA A 31 15.86 8.52 5.45
CA ALA A 31 16.28 7.97 4.16
C ALA A 31 15.22 8.15 3.05
N ALA A 32 13.94 8.15 3.41
CA ALA A 32 12.82 8.26 2.48
C ALA A 32 12.86 9.51 1.64
N PHE A 33 13.19 10.65 2.23
CA PHE A 33 13.29 11.90 1.48
C PHE A 33 14.30 11.82 0.34
N ASN A 34 15.35 11.00 0.46
CA ASN A 34 16.33 10.80 -0.60
C ASN A 34 15.80 9.94 -1.76
N ARG A 35 14.77 9.11 -1.52
CA ARG A 35 14.09 8.35 -2.58
C ARG A 35 13.30 9.27 -3.51
N TYR A 36 12.89 10.46 -3.08
CA TYR A 36 12.15 11.41 -3.91
C TYR A 36 13.06 12.52 -4.44
N LYS A 37 13.21 12.59 -5.76
CA LYS A 37 13.97 13.62 -6.47
C LYS A 37 13.04 14.71 -6.95
N ILE A 38 13.43 15.96 -6.73
CA ILE A 38 12.73 17.12 -7.27
C ILE A 38 13.06 17.22 -8.76
N LEU A 39 12.04 17.44 -9.59
CA LEU A 39 12.16 17.71 -11.03
C LEU A 39 12.02 19.22 -11.26
N PRO A 40 13.12 19.97 -11.45
CA PRO A 40 13.08 21.41 -11.60
C PRO A 40 12.37 21.86 -12.88
N ARG A 41 11.59 22.94 -12.78
CA ARG A 41 11.10 23.70 -13.94
C ARG A 41 12.01 24.88 -14.19
N VAL A 42 12.78 24.80 -15.28
CA VAL A 42 13.70 25.88 -15.69
C VAL A 42 12.95 27.02 -16.39
N LEU A 43 13.55 28.22 -16.39
CA LEU A 43 13.02 29.44 -17.02
C LEU A 43 11.66 29.89 -16.45
N VAL A 44 11.43 29.67 -15.15
CA VAL A 44 10.29 30.24 -14.41
C VAL A 44 10.75 31.50 -13.68
N ASP A 45 9.95 32.57 -13.72
CA ASP A 45 10.21 33.76 -12.92
C ASP A 45 10.07 33.44 -11.43
N VAL A 46 11.18 33.54 -10.72
CA VAL A 46 11.30 33.33 -9.27
C VAL A 46 11.93 34.55 -8.60
N SER A 47 11.85 35.73 -9.23
CA SER A 47 12.31 37.01 -8.67
C SER A 47 11.63 37.36 -7.35
N SER A 48 10.38 36.90 -7.17
CA SER A 48 9.64 36.93 -5.91
C SER A 48 9.15 35.53 -5.56
N ILE A 49 9.44 35.09 -4.34
CA ILE A 49 8.99 33.80 -3.80
C ILE A 49 8.20 34.08 -2.52
N ASP A 50 6.93 33.68 -2.50
CA ASP A 50 6.08 33.69 -1.32
C ASP A 50 6.05 32.29 -0.70
N THR A 51 6.68 32.15 0.46
CA THR A 51 6.65 30.92 1.25
C THR A 51 5.42 30.81 2.15
N SER A 52 4.67 31.90 2.34
CA SER A 52 3.63 31.96 3.36
C SER A 52 2.35 31.23 2.97
N THR A 53 1.65 30.71 3.97
CA THR A 53 0.42 29.92 3.80
C THR A 53 -0.50 30.10 5.01
N THR A 54 -1.58 29.32 5.09
CA THR A 54 -2.51 29.31 6.21
C THR A 54 -2.54 27.93 6.87
N ILE A 55 -2.37 27.89 8.19
CA ILE A 55 -2.52 26.68 9.03
C ILE A 55 -3.54 26.99 10.12
N PHE A 56 -4.58 26.16 10.29
CA PHE A 56 -5.64 26.37 11.30
C PHE A 56 -6.25 27.78 11.27
N GLY A 57 -6.47 28.31 10.06
CA GLY A 57 -6.99 29.67 9.84
C GLY A 57 -6.02 30.81 10.17
N GLN A 58 -4.75 30.53 10.50
CA GLN A 58 -3.73 31.54 10.79
C GLN A 58 -2.73 31.65 9.63
N ARG A 59 -2.44 32.88 9.20
CA ARG A 59 -1.35 33.14 8.24
C ARG A 59 -0.02 32.84 8.92
N VAL A 60 0.79 32.00 8.30
CA VAL A 60 2.14 31.62 8.77
C VAL A 60 3.19 31.93 7.70
N ALA A 61 4.43 32.16 8.12
CA ALA A 61 5.52 32.53 7.22
C ALA A 61 5.90 31.43 6.21
N PHE A 62 5.69 30.15 6.58
CA PHE A 62 5.92 28.99 5.74
C PHE A 62 5.17 27.75 6.30
N PRO A 63 4.94 26.68 5.50
CA PRO A 63 4.02 25.57 5.81
C PRO A 63 4.60 24.56 6.81
N LEU A 64 5.07 25.04 7.96
CA LEU A 64 5.70 24.23 9.01
C LEU A 64 5.14 24.60 10.39
N GLY A 65 4.77 23.58 11.16
CA GLY A 65 4.47 23.67 12.60
C GLY A 65 5.37 22.78 13.45
N PHE A 66 5.19 22.82 14.76
CA PHE A 66 5.85 21.90 15.69
C PHE A 66 4.96 20.69 15.95
N ALA A 67 5.55 19.49 15.82
CA ALA A 67 4.90 18.26 16.27
C ALA A 67 4.95 18.21 17.80
N PRO A 68 3.93 17.62 18.48
CA PRO A 68 3.98 17.46 19.93
C PRO A 68 5.18 16.58 20.32
N ALA A 69 6.04 17.12 21.19
CA ALA A 69 7.16 16.41 21.81
C ALA A 69 7.08 16.63 23.32
N ALA A 70 7.41 15.61 24.11
CA ALA A 70 7.32 15.68 25.56
C ALA A 70 8.61 16.23 26.19
N ASN A 71 8.49 16.82 27.37
CA ASN A 71 9.59 17.09 28.31
C ASN A 71 10.65 18.05 27.78
N HIS A 72 10.26 19.19 27.20
CA HIS A 72 11.21 20.16 26.64
C HIS A 72 12.17 20.72 27.70
N LYS A 73 11.76 20.74 28.97
CA LYS A 73 12.64 21.13 30.10
C LYS A 73 13.84 20.23 30.32
N LEU A 74 13.87 19.04 29.72
CA LEU A 74 15.08 18.21 29.68
C LEU A 74 16.14 18.76 28.73
N ALA A 75 15.74 19.62 27.78
CA ALA A 75 16.65 20.26 26.82
C ALA A 75 17.09 21.66 27.25
N HIS A 76 16.20 22.45 27.85
CA HIS A 76 16.51 23.80 28.33
C HIS A 76 15.56 24.21 29.47
N PRO A 77 15.99 24.97 30.49
CA PRO A 77 15.14 25.37 31.62
C PRO A 77 13.80 26.04 31.23
N ASP A 78 13.80 26.82 30.15
CA ASP A 78 12.61 27.51 29.64
C ASP A 78 11.59 26.57 28.95
N GLY A 79 12.04 25.39 28.53
CA GLY A 79 11.20 24.31 28.02
C GLY A 79 10.21 24.72 26.93
N GLU A 80 8.96 24.31 27.14
CA GLU A 80 7.85 24.51 26.20
C GLU A 80 7.57 26.00 25.96
N ALA A 81 7.76 26.86 26.97
CA ALA A 81 7.50 28.29 26.87
C ALA A 81 8.43 29.00 25.88
N ALA A 82 9.70 28.57 25.79
CA ALA A 82 10.65 29.02 24.77
C ALA A 82 10.38 28.42 23.39
N THR A 83 9.65 27.30 23.31
CA THR A 83 9.31 26.67 22.03
C THR A 83 8.04 27.26 21.41
N ALA A 84 6.95 27.34 22.16
CA ALA A 84 5.67 27.82 21.67
C ALA A 84 4.81 28.44 22.78
N ARG A 85 4.11 29.53 22.46
CA ARG A 85 3.14 30.15 23.38
C ARG A 85 1.75 29.51 23.25
N ALA A 86 1.00 29.53 24.35
CA ALA A 86 -0.36 28.99 24.40
C ALA A 86 -1.34 29.79 23.52
N GLY A 87 -2.14 29.09 22.70
CA GLY A 87 -3.07 29.67 21.73
C GLY A 87 -3.73 28.63 20.84
N TYR A 88 -4.17 27.52 21.44
CA TYR A 88 -4.61 26.30 20.75
C TYR A 88 -5.79 26.55 19.79
N LYS A 89 -5.70 25.97 18.59
CA LYS A 89 -6.73 26.03 17.53
C LYS A 89 -7.26 24.67 17.10
N ALA A 90 -6.48 23.62 17.37
CA ALA A 90 -6.78 22.25 17.00
C ALA A 90 -6.39 21.30 18.13
N VAL A 91 -7.08 20.16 18.21
CA VAL A 91 -6.74 19.01 19.04
C VAL A 91 -6.17 17.93 18.13
N PHE A 92 -4.96 17.49 18.41
CA PHE A 92 -4.37 16.33 17.75
C PHE A 92 -4.58 15.11 18.64
N LEU A 93 -5.52 14.24 18.26
CA LEU A 93 -5.70 12.94 18.89
C LEU A 93 -4.61 11.99 18.38
N THR A 94 -3.69 11.62 19.26
CA THR A 94 -2.66 10.61 18.98
C THR A 94 -3.28 9.21 19.04
N ALA A 95 -3.45 8.56 17.89
CA ALA A 95 -4.07 7.25 17.77
C ALA A 95 -3.06 6.08 17.70
N ASP A 96 -1.76 6.37 17.49
CA ASP A 96 -0.70 5.35 17.33
C ASP A 96 -0.03 4.91 18.64
N CYS A 97 -0.61 5.26 19.79
CA CYS A 97 -0.06 4.96 21.12
C CYS A 97 -1.08 4.30 22.09
N PRO A 98 -1.82 3.25 21.68
CA PRO A 98 -2.64 2.48 22.63
C PRO A 98 -1.76 1.73 23.65
N VAL A 99 -0.52 1.40 23.25
CA VAL A 99 0.55 0.89 24.11
C VAL A 99 1.84 1.64 23.72
N LEU A 100 2.69 1.92 24.70
CA LEU A 100 3.94 2.63 24.45
C LEU A 100 4.93 1.74 23.68
N GLY A 101 5.55 2.29 22.63
CA GLY A 101 6.60 1.59 21.90
C GLY A 101 7.83 1.32 22.77
N LEU A 102 8.45 0.15 22.56
CA LEU A 102 9.63 -0.24 23.34
C LEU A 102 10.89 0.48 22.82
N ARG A 103 11.39 1.44 23.59
CA ARG A 103 12.60 2.22 23.29
C ARG A 103 13.74 1.71 24.15
N LEU A 104 14.63 0.91 23.55
CA LEU A 104 15.58 0.07 24.30
C LEU A 104 16.50 0.87 25.23
N ASN A 105 16.91 2.08 24.85
CA ASN A 105 17.76 2.92 25.69
C ASN A 105 16.99 3.58 26.84
N GLU A 106 15.70 3.90 26.69
CA GLU A 106 14.88 4.35 27.82
C GLU A 106 14.80 3.25 28.88
N HIS A 107 14.64 1.98 28.46
CA HIS A 107 14.63 0.83 29.37
C HIS A 107 16.01 0.56 29.99
N ARG A 108 17.08 0.51 29.17
CA ARG A 108 18.46 0.23 29.64
C ARG A 108 18.95 1.30 30.62
N ASN A 109 18.62 2.56 30.36
CA ASN A 109 19.04 3.66 31.20
C ASN A 109 18.08 3.90 32.38
N LYS A 110 16.95 3.17 32.46
CA LYS A 110 15.88 3.37 33.44
C LYS A 110 15.39 4.83 33.43
N PHE A 111 14.94 5.28 32.27
CA PHE A 111 14.51 6.65 32.08
C PHE A 111 13.44 7.06 33.10
N ALA A 112 13.67 8.20 33.75
CA ALA A 112 12.75 8.84 34.69
C ALA A 112 12.91 10.35 34.56
N LEU A 113 11.86 11.11 34.90
CA LEU A 113 11.99 12.56 35.01
C LEU A 113 12.93 12.93 36.17
N PRO A 114 13.83 13.90 35.97
CA PRO A 114 14.62 14.49 37.06
C PRO A 114 13.75 15.10 38.16
N ASP A 115 14.27 15.11 39.39
CA ASP A 115 13.62 15.75 40.52
C ASP A 115 13.29 17.22 40.23
N GLY A 116 12.08 17.63 40.61
CA GLY A 116 11.58 18.99 40.39
C GLY A 116 10.93 19.24 39.03
N LEU A 117 10.97 18.27 38.10
CA LEU A 117 10.15 18.30 36.88
C LEU A 117 8.86 17.49 37.07
N THR A 118 7.76 18.06 36.58
CA THR A 118 6.41 17.47 36.67
C THR A 118 5.68 17.63 35.35
N TYR A 119 4.53 16.97 35.20
CA TYR A 119 3.63 17.14 34.08
C TYR A 119 2.52 18.15 34.44
N PRO A 120 2.66 19.44 34.11
CA PRO A 120 1.76 20.49 34.60
C PRO A 120 0.32 20.36 34.07
N ASN A 121 0.12 19.57 33.02
CA ASN A 121 -1.20 19.31 32.42
C ASN A 121 -1.91 18.09 33.00
N LEU A 122 -1.27 17.33 33.89
CA LEU A 122 -1.88 16.20 34.59
C LEU A 122 -2.34 16.63 35.98
N THR A 123 -3.52 16.20 36.39
CA THR A 123 -4.02 16.41 37.75
C THR A 123 -3.38 15.44 38.73
N ASP A 124 -3.36 15.75 40.02
CA ASP A 124 -2.85 14.89 41.11
C ASP A 124 -3.51 13.49 41.19
N LYS A 125 -4.60 13.27 40.44
CA LYS A 125 -5.33 12.00 40.35
C LYS A 125 -4.84 11.07 39.24
N VAL A 126 -3.88 11.48 38.42
CA VAL A 126 -3.29 10.66 37.36
C VAL A 126 -1.98 10.09 37.89
N ASP A 127 -1.78 8.78 37.78
CA ASP A 127 -0.53 8.13 38.18
C ASP A 127 0.67 8.85 37.53
N GLN A 128 1.70 9.11 38.34
CA GLN A 128 2.90 9.83 37.91
C GLN A 128 3.54 9.10 36.71
N PRO A 129 3.63 9.75 35.54
CA PRO A 129 4.10 9.07 34.34
C PRO A 129 5.59 8.74 34.45
N PHE A 130 5.95 7.51 34.05
CA PHE A 130 7.32 7.02 33.89
C PHE A 130 8.11 6.81 35.20
N LYS A 131 7.78 5.73 35.92
CA LYS A 131 8.76 5.01 36.76
C LYS A 131 9.08 3.64 36.16
N LEU A 132 9.87 3.63 35.08
CA LEU A 132 10.43 2.38 34.52
C LEU A 132 11.25 1.57 35.54
N ALA A 133 11.68 2.20 36.65
CA ALA A 133 12.48 1.58 37.70
C ALA A 133 11.78 0.42 38.42
N ASP A 134 10.43 0.41 38.47
CA ASP A 134 9.65 -0.52 39.30
C ASP A 134 8.96 -1.63 38.48
N GLY A 135 9.16 -1.68 37.16
CA GLY A 135 8.49 -2.65 36.27
C GLY A 135 6.99 -2.42 36.08
N ASP A 136 6.46 -1.35 36.66
CA ASP A 136 5.08 -0.88 36.51
C ASP A 136 5.03 0.17 35.38
N PRO A 137 4.22 -0.01 34.32
CA PRO A 137 4.18 0.92 33.19
C PRO A 137 3.77 2.36 33.55
N GLY A 138 3.28 2.63 34.78
CA GLY A 138 3.17 3.97 35.41
C GLY A 138 2.24 4.98 34.71
N MET A 139 1.76 4.68 33.51
CA MET A 139 0.74 5.40 32.77
C MET A 139 0.05 4.40 31.84
N SER A 140 -1.20 4.03 32.14
CA SER A 140 -2.03 3.27 31.20
C SER A 140 -2.67 4.24 30.22
N TYR A 141 -2.19 4.23 28.97
CA TYR A 141 -2.99 4.77 27.87
C TYR A 141 -4.25 3.90 27.74
N ASP A 142 -5.39 4.53 27.46
CA ASP A 142 -6.62 3.77 27.22
C ASP A 142 -6.51 3.04 25.88
N SER A 143 -6.20 1.74 25.96
CA SER A 143 -6.04 0.85 24.81
C SER A 143 -7.37 0.36 24.24
N THR A 144 -8.50 0.76 24.85
CA THR A 144 -9.85 0.38 24.41
C THR A 144 -10.49 1.40 23.49
N VAL A 145 -9.83 2.54 23.26
CA VAL A 145 -10.32 3.64 22.43
C VAL A 145 -10.58 3.18 20.99
N THR A 146 -11.81 3.39 20.52
CA THR A 146 -12.26 3.12 19.14
C THR A 146 -12.66 4.42 18.43
N TRP A 147 -12.71 4.40 17.09
CA TRP A 147 -13.17 5.53 16.28
C TRP A 147 -14.63 5.91 16.55
N GLU A 148 -15.46 4.89 16.78
CA GLU A 148 -16.89 5.00 17.05
C GLU A 148 -17.17 5.76 18.35
N ASP A 149 -16.31 5.60 19.36
CA ASP A 149 -16.52 6.18 20.67
C ASP A 149 -15.79 7.53 20.84
N VAL A 150 -14.50 7.60 20.46
CA VAL A 150 -13.67 8.76 20.82
C VAL A 150 -13.94 10.00 19.99
N ILE A 151 -14.27 9.84 18.69
CA ILE A 151 -14.50 11.01 17.84
C ILE A 151 -15.79 11.74 18.24
N PRO A 152 -16.95 11.07 18.42
CA PRO A 152 -18.15 11.74 18.93
C PRO A 152 -17.94 12.34 20.31
N TRP A 153 -17.22 11.63 21.19
CA TRP A 153 -16.89 12.16 22.51
C TRP A 153 -16.04 13.44 22.42
N LEU A 154 -14.93 13.45 21.68
CA LEU A 154 -14.09 14.64 21.52
C LEU A 154 -14.87 15.82 20.93
N ARG A 155 -15.72 15.56 19.92
CA ARG A 155 -16.60 16.59 19.33
C ARG A 155 -17.57 17.17 20.35
N SER A 156 -18.00 16.41 21.36
CA SER A 156 -18.83 16.94 22.45
C SER A 156 -18.03 17.83 23.43
N GLN A 157 -16.72 17.65 23.52
CA GLN A 157 -15.85 18.37 24.46
C GLN A 157 -15.28 19.66 23.89
N THR A 158 -15.19 19.81 22.57
CA THR A 158 -14.53 20.97 21.95
C THR A 158 -15.13 21.38 20.60
N LYS A 159 -15.00 22.67 20.29
CA LYS A 159 -15.31 23.26 18.97
C LYS A 159 -14.06 23.48 18.10
N MET A 160 -12.87 23.19 18.65
CA MET A 160 -11.63 23.25 17.88
C MET A 160 -11.64 22.23 16.75
N GLU A 161 -10.75 22.42 15.77
CA GLU A 161 -10.50 21.38 14.78
C GLU A 161 -10.00 20.11 15.50
N ILE A 162 -10.45 18.94 15.06
CA ILE A 162 -9.98 17.64 15.54
C ILE A 162 -9.22 16.97 14.41
N TRP A 163 -7.96 16.64 14.71
CA TRP A 163 -7.07 15.96 13.81
C TRP A 163 -6.63 14.64 14.40
N VAL A 164 -6.60 13.59 13.58
CA VAL A 164 -6.09 12.28 14.01
C VAL A 164 -4.64 12.12 13.58
N LYS A 165 -3.75 11.98 14.56
CA LYS A 165 -2.30 11.82 14.37
C LYS A 165 -1.93 10.36 14.57
N GLY A 166 -1.07 9.83 13.70
CA GLY A 166 -0.71 8.41 13.71
C GLY A 166 -1.39 7.61 12.61
N VAL A 167 -1.96 8.29 11.62
CA VAL A 167 -2.55 7.68 10.42
C VAL A 167 -1.42 7.42 9.42
N TYR A 168 -1.34 6.24 8.82
CA TYR A 168 -0.35 6.00 7.74
C TYR A 168 -0.82 4.97 6.71
N THR A 169 -2.12 4.66 6.71
CA THR A 169 -2.79 3.80 5.73
C THR A 169 -3.91 4.57 5.03
N VAL A 170 -4.25 4.14 3.81
CA VAL A 170 -5.37 4.72 3.05
C VAL A 170 -6.70 4.47 3.77
N ASP A 171 -6.87 3.29 4.37
CA ASP A 171 -8.11 2.91 5.04
C ASP A 171 -8.41 3.79 6.25
N ASP A 172 -7.38 4.16 7.02
CA ASP A 172 -7.52 5.06 8.16
C ASP A 172 -7.81 6.50 7.73
N VAL A 173 -7.28 6.95 6.58
CA VAL A 173 -7.68 8.24 5.97
C VAL A 173 -9.16 8.21 5.58
N LEU A 174 -9.62 7.12 4.97
CA LEU A 174 -11.03 6.95 4.61
C LEU A 174 -11.93 6.85 5.85
N LEU A 175 -11.45 6.24 6.92
CA LEU A 175 -12.14 6.19 8.20
C LEU A 175 -12.23 7.59 8.84
N ALA A 176 -11.14 8.35 8.85
CA ALA A 176 -11.14 9.74 9.30
C ALA A 176 -12.18 10.60 8.55
N ILE A 177 -12.26 10.46 7.22
CA ILE A 177 -13.28 11.14 6.41
C ILE A 177 -14.70 10.72 6.83
N ARG A 178 -14.94 9.41 7.05
CA ARG A 178 -16.25 8.91 7.49
C ARG A 178 -16.67 9.46 8.84
N HIS A 179 -15.74 9.63 9.78
CA HIS A 179 -15.99 10.17 11.11
C HIS A 179 -16.01 11.71 11.16
N GLY A 180 -15.79 12.40 10.04
CA GLY A 180 -15.90 13.86 9.96
C GLY A 180 -14.88 14.60 10.82
N VAL A 181 -13.66 14.07 10.95
CA VAL A 181 -12.54 14.82 11.54
C VAL A 181 -12.02 15.87 10.55
N ASP A 182 -11.40 16.95 11.03
CA ASP A 182 -11.02 18.09 10.19
C ASP A 182 -9.73 17.82 9.39
N GLY A 183 -8.88 16.95 9.91
CA GLY A 183 -7.65 16.55 9.25
C GLY A 183 -7.03 15.28 9.82
N VAL A 184 -6.00 14.79 9.13
CA VAL A 184 -5.17 13.67 9.59
C VAL A 184 -3.70 14.06 9.49
N ILE A 185 -2.87 13.46 10.34
CA ILE A 185 -1.41 13.63 10.27
C ILE A 185 -0.78 12.28 9.97
N VAL A 186 -0.12 12.21 8.81
CA VAL A 186 0.73 11.09 8.45
C VAL A 186 1.94 11.05 9.38
N SER A 187 1.90 10.13 10.34
CA SER A 187 2.89 10.05 11.42
C SER A 187 3.09 8.61 11.86
N ASN A 188 4.34 8.23 12.10
CA ASN A 188 4.71 7.00 12.81
C ASN A 188 5.36 7.34 14.17
N HIS A 189 4.90 8.45 14.77
CA HIS A 189 5.41 8.98 16.02
C HIS A 189 6.92 9.29 16.00
N GLY A 190 7.46 9.66 14.84
CA GLY A 190 8.90 9.89 14.66
C GLY A 190 9.75 8.62 14.83
N GLY A 191 9.18 7.45 14.50
CA GLY A 191 9.82 6.14 14.62
C GLY A 191 9.89 5.60 16.04
N ARG A 192 8.99 6.03 16.94
CA ARG A 192 9.07 5.76 18.40
C ARG A 192 8.01 4.78 18.93
N GLN A 193 7.14 4.28 18.06
CA GLN A 193 6.03 3.38 18.40
C GLN A 193 6.27 1.98 17.80
N LEU A 194 5.58 1.59 16.73
CA LEU A 194 5.84 0.32 16.05
C LEU A 194 7.05 0.46 15.10
N ASP A 195 8.10 -0.34 15.31
CA ASP A 195 9.26 -0.38 14.41
C ASP A 195 9.03 -1.35 13.24
N GLY A 196 9.66 -1.07 12.10
CA GLY A 196 9.45 -1.81 10.85
C GLY A 196 8.24 -1.34 10.01
N VAL A 197 7.56 -0.27 10.44
CA VAL A 197 6.53 0.39 9.63
C VAL A 197 7.16 1.30 8.56
N PRO A 198 6.44 1.63 7.47
CA PRO A 198 6.93 2.51 6.43
C PRO A 198 7.34 3.90 6.94
N ALA A 199 8.27 4.54 6.23
CA ALA A 199 8.51 5.96 6.38
C ALA A 199 7.24 6.79 6.09
N THR A 200 7.06 7.88 6.84
CA THR A 200 5.86 8.74 6.71
C THR A 200 5.73 9.35 5.33
N LEU A 201 6.83 9.66 4.65
CA LEU A 201 6.81 10.21 3.29
C LEU A 201 6.29 9.18 2.25
N ASP A 202 6.64 7.90 2.42
CA ASP A 202 6.12 6.82 1.57
C ASP A 202 4.65 6.53 1.86
N ALA A 203 4.25 6.58 3.13
CA ALA A 203 2.84 6.52 3.50
C ALA A 203 2.04 7.70 2.93
N LEU A 204 2.59 8.92 2.98
CA LEU A 204 1.95 10.12 2.44
C LEU A 204 1.69 9.98 0.94
N ARG A 205 2.64 9.43 0.18
CA ARG A 205 2.49 9.20 -1.27
C ARG A 205 1.23 8.42 -1.61
N VAL A 206 0.84 7.44 -0.79
CA VAL A 206 -0.37 6.61 -1.02
C VAL A 206 -1.61 7.19 -0.35
N CYS A 207 -1.45 7.87 0.80
CA CYS A 207 -2.55 8.44 1.58
C CYS A 207 -3.10 9.74 0.98
N ALA A 208 -2.23 10.62 0.47
CA ALA A 208 -2.62 11.94 -0.01
C ALA A 208 -3.66 11.90 -1.15
N PRO A 209 -3.56 11.02 -2.17
CA PRO A 209 -4.60 10.89 -3.19
C PRO A 209 -6.01 10.62 -2.65
N ALA A 210 -6.14 9.88 -1.53
CA ALA A 210 -7.43 9.59 -0.91
C ALA A 210 -8.02 10.80 -0.15
N ALA A 211 -7.17 11.74 0.27
CA ALA A 211 -7.53 12.92 1.04
C ALA A 211 -7.97 14.12 0.16
N VAL A 212 -7.50 14.20 -1.09
CA VAL A 212 -7.70 15.35 -1.99
C VAL A 212 -9.16 15.79 -2.07
N GLY A 213 -9.41 17.05 -1.70
CA GLY A 213 -10.75 17.64 -1.75
C GLY A 213 -11.75 17.08 -0.72
N ARG A 214 -11.30 16.21 0.19
CA ARG A 214 -12.16 15.52 1.17
C ARG A 214 -11.76 15.79 2.62
N ILE A 215 -10.46 15.86 2.89
CA ILE A 215 -9.91 16.11 4.23
C ILE A 215 -8.51 16.73 4.13
N GLN A 216 -8.10 17.52 5.12
CA GLN A 216 -6.72 18.01 5.18
C GLN A 216 -5.77 16.91 5.63
N ILE A 217 -4.56 16.89 5.06
CA ILE A 217 -3.53 15.91 5.39
C ILE A 217 -2.22 16.63 5.72
N GLY A 218 -1.75 16.48 6.95
CA GLY A 218 -0.43 16.92 7.42
C GLY A 218 0.54 15.75 7.48
N ILE A 219 1.82 16.04 7.72
CA ILE A 219 2.87 15.02 7.86
C ILE A 219 3.91 15.43 8.91
N ASP A 220 4.40 14.45 9.67
CA ASP A 220 5.64 14.55 10.44
C ASP A 220 6.60 13.39 10.13
N GLY A 221 7.74 13.33 10.83
CA GLY A 221 8.72 12.25 10.68
C GLY A 221 9.80 12.55 9.63
N GLY A 222 11.08 12.47 10.03
CA GLY A 222 12.23 12.55 9.11
C GLY A 222 12.58 13.93 8.53
N ILE A 223 11.72 14.94 8.65
CA ILE A 223 11.97 16.29 8.08
C ILE A 223 13.18 16.95 8.75
N ARG A 224 14.22 17.27 7.96
CA ARG A 224 15.46 17.93 8.43
C ARG A 224 15.96 19.04 7.50
N ARG A 225 15.40 19.14 6.29
CA ARG A 225 15.79 20.11 5.26
C ARG A 225 14.58 20.84 4.69
N GLY A 226 14.83 22.01 4.12
CA GLY A 226 13.81 22.73 3.34
C GLY A 226 13.32 21.95 2.11
N THR A 227 14.18 21.13 1.50
CA THR A 227 13.78 20.23 0.40
C THR A 227 12.86 19.10 0.87
N ASP A 228 12.90 18.72 2.14
CA ASP A 228 12.00 17.71 2.71
C ASP A 228 10.58 18.27 2.81
N ILE A 229 10.47 19.51 3.32
CA ILE A 229 9.20 20.26 3.35
C ILE A 229 8.64 20.38 1.93
N PHE A 230 9.48 20.77 0.96
CA PHE A 230 9.06 20.85 -0.45
C PHE A 230 8.52 19.52 -0.98
N LYS A 231 9.22 18.40 -0.74
CA LYS A 231 8.80 17.07 -1.20
C LYS A 231 7.48 16.63 -0.55
N ALA A 232 7.32 16.87 0.75
CA ALA A 232 6.09 16.56 1.46
C ALA A 232 4.88 17.31 0.89
N LEU A 233 5.02 18.62 0.68
CA LEU A 233 3.97 19.42 0.03
C LEU A 233 3.71 18.95 -1.39
N ALA A 234 4.76 18.67 -2.15
CA ALA A 234 4.70 18.13 -3.51
C ALA A 234 3.95 16.79 -3.59
N LEU A 235 3.95 16.02 -2.50
CA LEU A 235 3.21 14.76 -2.37
C LEU A 235 1.76 14.94 -1.92
N GLY A 236 1.32 16.17 -1.65
CA GLY A 236 -0.06 16.50 -1.28
C GLY A 236 -0.27 16.78 0.20
N ALA A 237 0.78 16.85 1.02
CA ALA A 237 0.64 17.41 2.36
C ALA A 237 0.22 18.88 2.27
N THR A 238 -0.72 19.27 3.13
CA THR A 238 -1.13 20.67 3.32
C THR A 238 -0.07 21.44 4.08
N HIS A 239 0.50 20.83 5.13
CA HIS A 239 1.55 21.41 5.97
C HIS A 239 2.40 20.30 6.60
N CYS A 240 3.58 20.67 7.10
CA CYS A 240 4.53 19.77 7.75
C CYS A 240 4.65 20.06 9.25
N PHE A 241 5.05 19.07 10.04
CA PHE A 241 5.39 19.24 11.45
C PHE A 241 6.77 18.67 11.77
N VAL A 242 7.53 19.36 12.64
CA VAL A 242 8.84 18.89 13.12
C VAL A 242 8.84 18.72 14.64
N GLY A 243 9.30 17.56 15.11
CA GLY A 243 9.41 17.24 16.54
C GLY A 243 10.82 17.47 17.10
N ARG A 244 11.81 16.69 16.64
CA ARG A 244 13.19 16.77 17.19
C ARG A 244 13.90 18.10 16.90
N VAL A 245 13.58 18.77 15.79
CA VAL A 245 14.25 20.03 15.39
C VAL A 245 14.11 21.13 16.44
N PRO A 246 12.91 21.50 16.91
CA PRO A 246 12.80 22.52 17.97
C PRO A 246 13.47 22.07 19.28
N ILE A 247 13.48 20.78 19.62
CA ILE A 247 14.19 20.30 20.82
C ILE A 247 15.69 20.57 20.73
N TRP A 248 16.30 20.30 19.57
CA TRP A 248 17.73 20.56 19.38
C TRP A 248 18.03 22.05 19.30
N GLY A 249 17.17 22.85 18.66
CA GLY A 249 17.28 24.32 18.73
C GLY A 249 17.25 24.82 20.17
N LEU A 250 16.30 24.31 20.96
CA LEU A 250 16.13 24.64 22.37
C LEU A 250 17.38 24.26 23.20
N ALA A 251 17.95 23.09 22.95
CA ALA A 251 19.18 22.62 23.57
C ALA A 251 20.41 23.48 23.25
N HIS A 252 20.42 24.11 22.08
CA HIS A 252 21.54 24.90 21.61
C HIS A 252 21.60 26.26 22.29
N ASP A 253 20.46 26.97 22.32
CA ASP A 253 20.41 28.35 22.81
C ASP A 253 18.96 28.80 23.11
N GLY A 254 18.20 28.00 23.85
CA GLY A 254 16.86 28.39 24.29
C GLY A 254 15.91 28.75 23.13
N GLN A 255 15.16 29.84 23.27
CA GLN A 255 14.25 30.31 22.23
C GLN A 255 15.00 30.71 20.96
N GLU A 256 16.14 31.38 21.10
CA GLU A 256 16.98 31.86 20.01
C GLU A 256 17.46 30.71 19.11
N GLY A 257 17.80 29.57 19.71
CA GLY A 257 18.17 28.36 18.98
C GLY A 257 16.99 27.71 18.24
N VAL A 258 15.78 27.74 18.81
CA VAL A 258 14.54 27.31 18.11
C VAL A 258 14.28 28.21 16.90
N GLU A 259 14.36 29.53 17.09
CA GLU A 259 14.18 30.50 16.01
C GLU A 259 15.23 30.34 14.90
N LEU A 260 16.49 30.08 15.28
CA LEU A 260 17.56 29.81 14.33
C LEU A 260 17.24 28.58 13.47
N ALA A 261 16.80 27.48 14.09
CA ALA A 261 16.42 26.27 13.36
C ALA A 261 15.27 26.52 12.37
N LEU A 262 14.26 27.30 12.76
CA LEU A 262 13.16 27.72 11.87
C LEU A 262 13.65 28.59 10.72
N LYS A 263 14.52 29.57 10.98
CA LYS A 263 15.12 30.45 9.96
C LYS A 263 15.90 29.65 8.92
N ILE A 264 16.67 28.64 9.36
CA ILE A 264 17.41 27.74 8.47
C ILE A 264 16.44 26.95 7.58
N LEU A 265 15.42 26.29 8.15
CA LEU A 265 14.46 25.51 7.37
C LEU A 265 13.67 26.36 6.38
N MET A 266 13.27 27.57 6.77
CA MET A 266 12.55 28.51 5.90
C MET A 266 13.45 28.97 4.74
N ALA A 267 14.71 29.29 5.00
CA ALA A 267 15.67 29.70 3.98
C ALA A 267 15.94 28.55 2.98
N GLU A 268 16.21 27.33 3.48
CA GLU A 268 16.39 26.16 2.64
C GLU A 268 15.13 25.86 1.81
N PHE A 269 13.93 26.03 2.38
CA PHE A 269 12.66 25.80 1.70
C PHE A 269 12.44 26.81 0.58
N ARG A 270 12.70 28.10 0.85
CA ARG A 270 12.65 29.17 -0.16
C ARG A 270 13.60 28.90 -1.32
N ILE A 271 14.82 28.45 -1.04
CA ILE A 271 15.80 28.06 -2.06
C ILE A 271 15.27 26.87 -2.88
N ALA A 272 14.75 25.84 -2.21
CA ALA A 272 14.18 24.67 -2.87
C ALA A 272 13.02 25.05 -3.82
N MET A 273 12.12 25.94 -3.38
CA MET A 273 11.05 26.49 -4.22
C MET A 273 11.61 27.22 -5.45
N GLY A 274 12.55 28.14 -5.26
CA GLY A 274 13.15 28.90 -6.36
C GLY A 274 13.84 28.01 -7.38
N LEU A 275 14.66 27.05 -6.91
CA LEU A 275 15.36 26.11 -7.79
C LEU A 275 14.41 25.11 -8.46
N ALA A 276 13.28 24.78 -7.84
CA ALA A 276 12.25 23.95 -8.46
C ALA A 276 11.38 24.70 -9.48
N GLY A 277 11.48 26.03 -9.56
CA GLY A 277 10.63 26.87 -10.41
C GLY A 277 9.24 27.10 -9.81
N SER A 278 9.15 27.21 -8.47
CA SER A 278 7.93 27.51 -7.74
C SER A 278 8.05 28.86 -7.02
N HIS A 279 7.10 29.75 -7.23
CA HIS A 279 7.10 31.10 -6.63
C HIS A 279 6.02 31.28 -5.54
N ILE A 280 5.09 30.33 -5.40
CA ILE A 280 4.06 30.30 -4.36
C ILE A 280 3.93 28.89 -3.77
N VAL A 281 3.43 28.79 -2.54
CA VAL A 281 2.99 27.51 -1.97
C VAL A 281 1.65 27.14 -2.60
N ALA A 282 1.68 26.26 -3.60
CA ALA A 282 0.46 25.69 -4.18
C ALA A 282 0.16 24.34 -3.52
N PRO A 283 -1.13 23.94 -3.40
CA PRO A 283 -1.47 22.56 -3.11
C PRO A 283 -1.01 21.70 -4.28
N PHE A 284 0.17 21.09 -4.16
CA PHE A 284 0.70 20.23 -5.20
C PHE A 284 -0.06 18.91 -5.15
N CYS A 285 -1.14 18.84 -5.93
CA CYS A 285 -1.79 17.58 -6.24
C CYS A 285 -2.13 17.47 -7.73
N ALA A 286 -1.24 18.04 -8.56
CA ALA A 286 -1.29 17.90 -10.01
C ALA A 286 -0.13 17.01 -10.45
N ASP A 287 -0.45 15.76 -10.80
CA ASP A 287 0.44 14.78 -11.44
C ASP A 287 1.86 14.74 -10.82
N LEU A 288 2.02 13.94 -9.74
CA LEU A 288 3.28 13.74 -9.02
C LEU A 288 4.50 13.54 -9.93
N SER A 289 4.30 12.92 -11.11
CA SER A 289 5.36 12.69 -12.10
C SER A 289 5.97 13.96 -12.70
N LYS A 290 5.30 15.11 -12.55
CA LYS A 290 5.77 16.41 -13.05
C LYS A 290 6.66 17.16 -12.07
N VAL A 291 6.62 16.81 -10.79
CA VAL A 291 7.33 17.54 -9.71
C VAL A 291 8.33 16.64 -8.98
N LEU A 292 8.02 15.34 -8.85
CA LEU A 292 8.87 14.39 -8.16
C LEU A 292 9.13 13.13 -8.99
N TYR A 293 10.38 12.69 -9.01
CA TYR A 293 10.80 11.39 -9.49
C TYR A 293 11.16 10.49 -8.31
N TYR A 294 10.52 9.34 -8.19
CA TYR A 294 10.84 8.36 -7.15
C TYR A 294 11.96 7.43 -7.61
N GLN A 295 13.12 7.50 -6.96
CA GLN A 295 14.37 6.84 -7.32
C GLN A 295 14.44 5.37 -6.89
N ASN A 296 13.36 4.75 -6.39
CA ASN A 296 13.42 3.37 -5.93
C ASN A 296 12.23 2.50 -6.32
N SER A 297 12.05 2.33 -7.63
CA SER A 297 11.53 1.09 -8.20
C SER A 297 12.09 1.01 -9.60
N GLN A 298 12.49 -0.18 -10.05
CA GLN A 298 12.83 -0.47 -11.45
C GLN A 298 11.65 -0.26 -12.42
N ILE A 299 10.62 0.51 -12.05
CA ILE A 299 9.35 0.65 -12.73
C ILE A 299 8.85 2.10 -12.48
N PRO A 300 8.87 2.99 -13.50
CA PRO A 300 8.31 4.34 -13.42
C PRO A 300 6.79 4.36 -13.17
N ASN A 301 6.25 5.40 -12.54
CA ASN A 301 4.80 5.52 -12.25
C ASN A 301 3.87 5.52 -13.49
N GLY A 302 4.39 5.82 -14.69
CA GLY A 302 3.66 5.65 -15.94
C GLY A 302 3.30 4.19 -16.25
N ASP A 303 4.01 3.25 -15.62
CA ASP A 303 3.90 1.82 -15.86
C ASP A 303 2.78 1.16 -15.04
N VAL A 304 2.24 1.77 -13.97
CA VAL A 304 1.17 1.11 -13.18
C VAL A 304 -0.17 1.15 -13.90
N THR A 305 -0.52 2.29 -14.52
CA THR A 305 -1.74 2.38 -15.34
C THR A 305 -1.61 1.52 -16.61
N GLU A 306 -0.43 1.49 -17.23
CA GLU A 306 -0.19 0.61 -18.38
C GLU A 306 -0.16 -0.86 -17.98
N ALA A 307 0.50 -1.23 -16.88
CA ALA A 307 0.48 -2.58 -16.34
C ALA A 307 -0.94 -3.02 -15.97
N LEU A 308 -1.76 -2.13 -15.39
CA LEU A 308 -3.19 -2.37 -15.15
C LEU A 308 -3.97 -2.59 -16.45
N ARG A 309 -3.69 -1.82 -17.50
CA ARG A 309 -4.27 -2.01 -18.83
C ARG A 309 -3.88 -3.35 -19.41
N PHE A 310 -2.60 -3.69 -19.39
CA PHE A 310 -2.09 -4.98 -19.88
C PHE A 310 -2.66 -6.15 -19.08
N TRP A 311 -2.70 -6.04 -17.75
CA TRP A 311 -3.26 -7.05 -16.87
C TRP A 311 -4.77 -7.25 -17.13
N TYR A 312 -5.52 -6.15 -17.29
CA TYR A 312 -6.94 -6.19 -17.65
C TYR A 312 -7.16 -6.88 -19.01
N LEU A 313 -6.41 -6.48 -20.04
CA LEU A 313 -6.48 -7.09 -21.36
C LEU A 313 -6.10 -8.57 -21.34
N ALA A 314 -5.03 -8.93 -20.63
CA ALA A 314 -4.58 -10.30 -20.44
C ALA A 314 -5.65 -11.15 -19.73
N THR A 315 -6.33 -10.58 -18.73
CA THR A 315 -7.43 -11.25 -18.02
C THR A 315 -8.61 -11.54 -18.95
N LEU A 316 -9.03 -10.56 -19.75
CA LEU A 316 -10.10 -10.76 -20.73
C LEU A 316 -9.74 -11.87 -21.74
N LEU A 317 -8.51 -11.84 -22.25
CA LEU A 317 -8.00 -12.87 -23.17
C LEU A 317 -7.90 -14.25 -22.50
N HIS A 318 -7.51 -14.31 -21.23
CA HIS A 318 -7.48 -15.54 -20.45
C HIS A 318 -8.89 -16.15 -20.35
N VAL A 319 -9.89 -15.37 -19.92
CA VAL A 319 -11.27 -15.85 -19.79
C VAL A 319 -11.83 -16.31 -21.15
N LEU A 320 -11.59 -15.53 -22.21
CA LEU A 320 -12.06 -15.84 -23.55
C LEU A 320 -11.43 -17.13 -24.11
N SER A 321 -10.10 -17.27 -23.99
CA SER A 321 -9.37 -18.47 -24.45
C SER A 321 -9.80 -19.71 -23.67
N SER A 322 -9.99 -19.59 -22.36
CA SER A 322 -10.49 -20.64 -21.48
C SER A 322 -11.90 -21.10 -21.89
N CYS A 323 -12.82 -20.17 -22.16
CA CYS A 323 -14.16 -20.49 -22.64
C CYS A 323 -14.13 -21.18 -24.02
N THR A 324 -13.32 -20.67 -24.95
CA THR A 324 -13.18 -21.23 -26.31
C THR A 324 -12.65 -22.66 -26.27
N ALA A 325 -11.64 -22.92 -25.45
CA ALA A 325 -11.09 -24.26 -25.26
C ALA A 325 -12.16 -25.23 -24.74
N ARG A 326 -12.95 -24.82 -23.74
CA ARG A 326 -14.03 -25.66 -23.19
C ARG A 326 -15.13 -25.96 -24.19
N ILE A 327 -15.54 -24.98 -24.99
CA ILE A 327 -16.52 -25.19 -26.08
C ILE A 327 -15.98 -26.21 -27.08
N ALA A 328 -14.72 -26.06 -27.52
CA ALA A 328 -14.09 -26.99 -28.45
C ALA A 328 -14.02 -28.42 -27.89
N ILE A 329 -13.60 -28.58 -26.64
CA ILE A 329 -13.53 -29.88 -25.95
C ILE A 329 -14.94 -30.48 -25.78
N GLY A 330 -15.93 -29.66 -25.42
CA GLY A 330 -17.32 -30.06 -25.28
C GLY A 330 -17.90 -30.59 -26.60
N LEU A 331 -17.72 -29.85 -27.70
CA LEU A 331 -18.16 -30.25 -29.04
C LEU A 331 -17.44 -31.52 -29.53
N ALA A 332 -16.14 -31.65 -29.28
CA ALA A 332 -15.39 -32.87 -29.60
C ALA A 332 -15.87 -34.10 -28.78
N SER A 333 -16.26 -33.87 -27.52
CA SER A 333 -16.82 -34.92 -26.64
C SER A 333 -18.22 -35.36 -27.08
N ILE A 334 -18.96 -34.47 -27.75
CA ILE A 334 -20.27 -34.75 -28.33
C ILE A 334 -20.13 -35.53 -29.65
N SER A 335 -19.17 -35.18 -30.50
CA SER A 335 -19.00 -35.79 -31.83
C SER A 335 -18.35 -37.18 -31.80
N ARG A 336 -17.53 -37.48 -30.78
CA ARG A 336 -16.85 -38.78 -30.65
C ARG A 336 -17.67 -39.77 -29.81
N LYS A 337 -17.78 -41.03 -30.26
CA LYS A 337 -18.38 -42.16 -29.49
C LYS A 337 -17.58 -42.60 -28.26
N ALA A 338 -16.60 -41.81 -27.81
CA ALA A 338 -15.56 -42.25 -26.89
C ALA A 338 -16.05 -42.55 -25.46
N PHE A 339 -17.17 -41.96 -24.98
CA PHE A 339 -17.61 -42.10 -23.58
C PHE A 339 -19.15 -42.03 -23.37
N PRO A 340 -19.95 -43.00 -23.84
CA PRO A 340 -21.42 -42.91 -23.84
C PRO A 340 -22.06 -42.76 -22.45
N SER A 341 -21.52 -43.40 -21.41
CA SER A 341 -22.09 -43.36 -20.05
C SER A 341 -21.76 -42.09 -19.25
N ARG A 342 -20.74 -41.33 -19.65
CA ARG A 342 -20.22 -40.18 -18.88
C ARG A 342 -20.22 -38.87 -19.67
N ARG A 343 -20.63 -38.92 -20.94
CA ARG A 343 -20.75 -37.76 -21.84
C ARG A 343 -21.59 -36.64 -21.23
N ARG A 344 -22.76 -36.96 -20.67
CA ARG A 344 -23.65 -35.96 -20.05
C ARG A 344 -22.96 -35.18 -18.94
N LEU A 345 -22.19 -35.85 -18.09
CA LEU A 345 -21.48 -35.22 -16.98
C LEU A 345 -20.39 -34.25 -17.47
N VAL A 346 -19.56 -34.69 -18.42
CA VAL A 346 -18.50 -33.86 -19.03
C VAL A 346 -19.09 -32.64 -19.72
N THR A 347 -20.10 -32.82 -20.56
CA THR A 347 -20.70 -31.71 -21.33
C THR A 347 -21.41 -30.72 -20.43
N THR A 348 -22.12 -31.20 -19.39
CA THR A 348 -22.80 -30.32 -18.42
C THR A 348 -21.80 -29.48 -17.66
N ASN A 349 -20.75 -30.11 -17.13
CA ASN A 349 -19.71 -29.43 -16.35
C ASN A 349 -18.97 -28.37 -17.18
N LEU A 350 -18.57 -28.70 -18.41
CA LEU A 350 -17.95 -27.74 -19.33
C LEU A 350 -18.90 -26.59 -19.69
N SER A 351 -20.19 -26.88 -19.89
CA SER A 351 -21.20 -25.85 -20.18
C SER A 351 -21.37 -24.88 -19.01
N ILE A 352 -21.40 -25.38 -17.76
CA ILE A 352 -21.48 -24.55 -16.55
C ILE A 352 -20.26 -23.64 -16.45
N SER A 353 -19.05 -24.20 -16.54
CA SER A 353 -17.81 -23.42 -16.45
C SER A 353 -17.72 -22.36 -17.57
N THR A 354 -18.13 -22.71 -18.80
CA THR A 354 -18.20 -21.74 -19.91
C THR A 354 -19.23 -20.63 -19.62
N ALA A 355 -20.43 -20.96 -19.11
CA ALA A 355 -21.45 -19.96 -18.81
C ALA A 355 -20.99 -18.97 -17.72
N VAL A 356 -20.35 -19.48 -16.65
CA VAL A 356 -19.77 -18.65 -15.59
C VAL A 356 -18.63 -17.78 -16.14
N GLY A 357 -17.77 -18.33 -17.00
CA GLY A 357 -16.72 -17.56 -17.66
C GLY A 357 -17.25 -16.43 -18.56
N ILE A 358 -18.30 -16.68 -19.34
CA ILE A 358 -18.95 -15.65 -20.17
C ILE A 358 -19.55 -14.55 -19.29
N LEU A 359 -20.24 -14.91 -18.21
CA LEU A 359 -20.79 -13.93 -17.28
C LEU A 359 -19.67 -13.08 -16.64
N PHE A 360 -18.61 -13.73 -16.18
CA PHE A 360 -17.45 -13.05 -15.60
C PHE A 360 -16.76 -12.11 -16.59
N PHE A 361 -16.61 -12.53 -17.86
CA PHE A 361 -16.07 -11.70 -18.93
C PHE A 361 -16.85 -10.40 -19.08
N PHE A 362 -18.18 -10.46 -19.14
CA PHE A 362 -19.00 -9.26 -19.29
C PHE A 362 -19.03 -8.38 -18.04
N LEU A 363 -19.00 -8.98 -16.84
CA LEU A 363 -18.84 -8.23 -15.59
C LEU A 363 -17.52 -7.43 -15.60
N LEU A 364 -16.42 -8.06 -16.00
CA LEU A 364 -15.13 -7.41 -16.12
C LEU A 364 -15.15 -6.32 -17.21
N LEU A 365 -15.71 -6.64 -18.39
CA LEU A 365 -15.78 -5.73 -19.54
C LEU A 365 -16.56 -4.45 -19.26
N PHE A 366 -17.59 -4.54 -18.42
CA PHE A 366 -18.49 -3.43 -18.10
C PHE A 366 -18.39 -2.97 -16.65
N GLN A 367 -17.29 -3.30 -15.95
CA GLN A 367 -17.11 -2.99 -14.53
C GLN A 367 -17.20 -1.49 -14.22
N CYS A 368 -16.76 -0.65 -15.15
CA CYS A 368 -16.73 0.80 -15.03
C CYS A 368 -17.23 1.49 -16.31
N ARG A 369 -17.78 2.70 -16.16
CA ARG A 369 -18.14 3.60 -17.25
C ARG A 369 -17.54 4.99 -17.00
N PRO A 370 -16.61 5.47 -17.86
CA PRO A 370 -15.95 4.74 -18.94
C PRO A 370 -15.07 3.60 -18.42
N ILE A 371 -14.83 2.55 -19.22
CA ILE A 371 -14.03 1.38 -18.79
C ILE A 371 -12.59 1.76 -18.44
N SER A 372 -12.08 2.87 -18.99
CA SER A 372 -10.78 3.42 -18.64
C SER A 372 -10.61 3.74 -17.17
N ALA A 373 -11.72 3.99 -16.46
CA ALA A 373 -11.73 4.20 -15.02
C ALA A 373 -11.30 2.96 -14.23
N PHE A 374 -11.42 1.75 -14.80
CA PHE A 374 -10.98 0.51 -14.15
C PHE A 374 -9.47 0.52 -13.87
N TRP A 375 -8.66 0.95 -14.84
CA TRP A 375 -7.20 1.00 -14.73
C TRP A 375 -6.66 2.39 -14.37
N SER A 376 -7.51 3.41 -14.26
CA SER A 376 -7.14 4.75 -13.80
C SER A 376 -7.65 5.06 -12.39
N ARG A 377 -8.04 4.06 -11.59
CA ARG A 377 -8.64 4.19 -10.24
C ARG A 377 -7.89 5.13 -9.27
N ASN A 378 -6.60 5.40 -9.51
CA ASN A 378 -5.78 6.29 -8.69
C ASN A 378 -5.71 7.73 -9.21
N ARG A 379 -6.46 8.10 -10.25
CA ARG A 379 -6.55 9.49 -10.73
C ARG A 379 -7.93 10.06 -10.40
N ALA A 380 -7.93 11.15 -9.63
CA ALA A 380 -9.13 11.85 -9.19
C ALA A 380 -9.88 12.62 -10.31
N ASP A 381 -9.39 12.56 -11.55
CA ASP A 381 -9.84 13.38 -12.68
C ASP A 381 -10.87 12.69 -13.60
N VAL A 382 -11.19 11.41 -13.38
CA VAL A 382 -12.16 10.68 -14.21
C VAL A 382 -13.48 10.49 -13.46
N PRO A 383 -14.54 11.28 -13.74
CA PRO A 383 -15.87 10.97 -13.24
C PRO A 383 -16.30 9.61 -13.79
N ALA A 384 -16.41 8.63 -12.89
CA ALA A 384 -16.64 7.23 -13.25
C ALA A 384 -17.72 6.60 -12.39
N SER A 385 -18.65 5.91 -13.03
CA SER A 385 -19.58 4.99 -12.36
C SER A 385 -19.04 3.58 -12.49
N CYS A 386 -18.47 3.03 -11.42
CA CYS A 386 -18.11 1.62 -11.33
C CYS A 386 -19.12 0.86 -10.47
N TYR A 387 -19.35 -0.41 -10.75
CA TYR A 387 -20.11 -1.25 -9.82
C TYR A 387 -19.37 -1.33 -8.48
N THR A 388 -20.11 -1.11 -7.39
CA THR A 388 -19.59 -1.12 -6.01
C THR A 388 -19.32 -2.53 -5.51
N THR A 389 -19.89 -3.54 -6.16
CA THR A 389 -19.66 -4.95 -5.85
C THR A 389 -18.22 -5.32 -6.19
N SER A 390 -17.49 -5.81 -5.19
CA SER A 390 -16.15 -6.35 -5.38
C SER A 390 -16.15 -7.49 -6.40
N LEU A 391 -15.19 -7.46 -7.34
CA LEU A 391 -15.00 -8.53 -8.33
C LEU A 391 -14.52 -9.84 -7.70
N THR A 392 -14.10 -9.83 -6.42
CA THR A 392 -13.58 -11.00 -5.70
C THR A 392 -14.51 -12.20 -5.75
N GLN A 393 -15.83 -12.01 -5.55
CA GLN A 393 -16.79 -13.11 -5.60
C GLN A 393 -16.97 -13.69 -7.02
N PRO A 394 -17.17 -12.87 -8.07
CA PRO A 394 -17.10 -13.33 -9.45
C PRO A 394 -15.81 -14.08 -9.81
N TRP A 395 -14.65 -13.63 -9.31
CA TRP A 395 -13.37 -14.30 -9.49
C TRP A 395 -13.34 -15.71 -8.90
N TYR A 396 -13.78 -15.86 -7.64
CA TYR A 396 -13.88 -17.18 -7.02
C TYR A 396 -14.81 -18.11 -7.79
N ALA A 397 -15.96 -17.61 -8.25
CA ALA A 397 -16.89 -18.41 -9.05
C ALA A 397 -16.26 -18.89 -10.36
N PHE A 398 -15.57 -18.00 -11.09
CA PHE A 398 -14.87 -18.36 -12.32
C PHE A 398 -13.77 -19.40 -12.08
N LEU A 399 -12.89 -19.18 -11.11
CA LEU A 399 -11.74 -20.04 -10.86
C LEU A 399 -12.15 -21.41 -10.31
N THR A 400 -13.12 -21.47 -9.40
CA THR A 400 -13.59 -22.74 -8.81
C THR A 400 -14.30 -23.61 -9.84
N THR A 401 -15.15 -23.02 -10.68
CA THR A 401 -15.81 -23.75 -11.77
C THR A 401 -14.84 -24.18 -12.86
N SER A 402 -13.83 -23.35 -13.17
CA SER A 402 -12.70 -23.70 -14.04
C SER A 402 -11.90 -24.89 -13.49
N MET A 403 -11.54 -24.85 -12.21
CA MET A 403 -10.81 -25.93 -11.53
C MET A 403 -11.61 -27.23 -11.51
N ALA A 404 -12.92 -27.16 -11.24
CA ALA A 404 -13.81 -28.32 -11.28
C ALA A 404 -13.94 -28.89 -12.70
N ALA A 405 -13.97 -28.04 -13.73
CA ALA A 405 -13.94 -28.45 -15.13
C ALA A 405 -12.73 -29.33 -15.45
N ASP A 406 -11.54 -28.86 -15.07
CA ASP A 406 -10.28 -29.50 -15.38
C ASP A 406 -10.05 -30.76 -14.54
N ALA A 407 -10.43 -30.75 -13.26
CA ALA A 407 -10.33 -31.91 -12.37
C ALA A 407 -11.22 -33.07 -12.83
N ILE A 408 -12.47 -32.78 -13.24
CA ILE A 408 -13.39 -33.77 -13.76
C ILE A 408 -12.85 -34.37 -15.08
N LEU A 409 -12.33 -33.54 -15.98
CA LEU A 409 -11.67 -34.02 -17.21
C LEU A 409 -10.48 -34.94 -16.91
N ALA A 410 -9.62 -34.58 -15.95
CA ALA A 410 -8.49 -35.38 -15.52
C ALA A 410 -8.93 -36.75 -14.97
N SER A 411 -9.92 -36.76 -14.07
CA SER A 411 -10.39 -37.98 -13.41
C SER A 411 -10.79 -39.10 -14.39
N PHE A 412 -11.31 -38.73 -15.57
CA PHE A 412 -11.70 -39.70 -16.60
C PHE A 412 -10.52 -40.31 -17.34
N ALA A 413 -9.46 -39.53 -17.57
CA ALA A 413 -8.24 -40.04 -18.15
C ALA A 413 -7.60 -41.08 -17.21
N ILE A 414 -7.55 -40.81 -15.90
CA ILE A 414 -7.05 -41.78 -14.89
C ILE A 414 -7.86 -43.08 -14.90
N ALA A 415 -9.20 -43.00 -14.94
CA ALA A 415 -10.06 -44.19 -14.96
C ALA A 415 -9.79 -45.12 -16.17
N SER A 416 -9.27 -44.59 -17.29
CA SER A 416 -8.90 -45.37 -18.47
C SER A 416 -7.53 -46.08 -18.36
N LEU A 417 -6.63 -45.58 -17.50
CA LEU A 417 -5.33 -46.18 -17.20
C LEU A 417 -5.45 -47.46 -16.37
N ILE A 418 -6.48 -47.54 -15.52
CA ILE A 418 -6.74 -48.66 -14.60
C ILE A 418 -7.15 -49.94 -15.36
N LYS A 419 -7.66 -49.82 -16.60
CA LYS A 419 -8.00 -50.98 -17.43
C LYS A 419 -6.73 -51.70 -17.92
N ARG A 420 -6.52 -52.94 -17.46
CA ARG A 420 -5.36 -53.79 -17.82
C ARG A 420 -5.22 -54.07 -19.32
N THR A 421 -6.28 -53.92 -20.11
CA THR A 421 -6.33 -54.16 -21.56
C THR A 421 -5.90 -52.98 -22.43
N THR A 422 -5.61 -51.81 -21.85
CA THR A 422 -5.20 -50.60 -22.60
C THR A 422 -3.76 -50.74 -23.13
N ARG A 423 -3.56 -50.47 -24.43
CA ARG A 423 -2.24 -50.53 -25.10
C ARG A 423 -1.26 -49.52 -24.47
N TRP A 424 0.04 -49.85 -24.42
CA TRP A 424 1.05 -49.08 -23.69
C TRP A 424 1.17 -47.62 -24.14
N TRP A 425 1.05 -47.34 -25.44
CA TRP A 425 1.12 -45.98 -25.97
C TRP A 425 -0.12 -45.15 -25.62
N VAL A 426 -1.29 -45.78 -25.53
CA VAL A 426 -2.53 -45.12 -25.08
C VAL A 426 -2.38 -44.74 -23.60
N ARG A 427 -1.71 -45.58 -22.80
CA ARG A 427 -1.35 -45.23 -21.42
C ARG A 427 -0.40 -44.04 -21.37
N GLY A 428 0.61 -43.99 -22.22
CA GLY A 428 1.55 -42.85 -22.33
C GLY A 428 0.84 -41.53 -22.63
N VAL A 429 0.02 -41.49 -23.69
CA VAL A 429 -0.75 -40.28 -24.08
C VAL A 429 -1.72 -39.84 -22.97
N THR A 430 -2.38 -40.82 -22.34
CA THR A 430 -3.33 -40.55 -21.25
C THR A 430 -2.63 -40.02 -20.00
N LEU A 431 -1.43 -40.50 -19.69
CA LEU A 431 -0.62 -40.00 -18.58
C LEU A 431 -0.19 -38.54 -18.82
N ILE A 432 0.26 -38.22 -20.03
CA ILE A 432 0.64 -36.85 -20.41
C ILE A 432 -0.58 -35.92 -20.31
N PHE A 433 -1.74 -36.34 -20.82
CA PHE A 433 -2.98 -35.56 -20.69
C PHE A 433 -3.36 -35.28 -19.23
N ASN A 434 -3.18 -36.26 -18.34
CA ASN A 434 -3.42 -36.09 -16.91
C ASN A 434 -2.46 -35.09 -16.26
N LEU A 435 -1.17 -35.16 -16.58
CA LEU A 435 -0.19 -34.21 -16.06
C LEU A 435 -0.55 -32.77 -16.45
N ILE A 436 -1.00 -32.58 -17.69
CA ILE A 436 -1.44 -31.28 -18.20
C ILE A 436 -2.70 -30.79 -17.48
N ALA A 437 -3.70 -31.67 -17.33
CA ALA A 437 -4.94 -31.32 -16.63
C ALA A 437 -4.69 -31.01 -15.14
N PHE A 438 -3.77 -31.74 -14.49
CA PHE A 438 -3.35 -31.45 -13.12
C PHE A 438 -2.62 -30.11 -13.01
N GLY A 439 -1.81 -29.75 -14.02
CA GLY A 439 -1.20 -28.43 -14.14
C GLY A 439 -2.22 -27.29 -14.22
N ALA A 440 -3.32 -27.49 -14.97
CA ALA A 440 -4.42 -26.52 -15.06
C ALA A 440 -5.20 -26.37 -13.74
N VAL A 441 -5.44 -27.49 -13.03
CA VAL A 441 -6.03 -27.49 -11.68
C VAL A 441 -5.13 -26.72 -10.69
N LEU A 442 -3.83 -27.02 -10.68
CA LEU A 442 -2.87 -26.35 -9.79
C LEU A 442 -2.78 -24.85 -10.10
N SER A 443 -2.77 -24.47 -11.37
CA SER A 443 -2.82 -23.06 -11.79
C SER A 443 -4.06 -22.35 -11.25
N SER A 444 -5.24 -22.97 -11.33
CA SER A 444 -6.48 -22.39 -10.79
C SER A 444 -6.46 -22.32 -9.26
N ALA A 445 -5.93 -23.34 -8.58
CA ALA A 445 -5.79 -23.35 -7.12
C ALA A 445 -4.83 -22.25 -6.62
N MET A 446 -3.71 -22.06 -7.31
CA MET A 446 -2.77 -20.99 -7.00
C MET A 446 -3.39 -19.61 -7.21
N GLN A 447 -4.20 -19.42 -8.26
CA GLN A 447 -4.94 -18.18 -8.46
C GLN A 447 -5.94 -17.94 -7.32
N ILE A 448 -6.72 -18.94 -6.91
CA ILE A 448 -7.68 -18.85 -5.78
C ILE A 448 -6.99 -18.38 -4.50
N ALA A 449 -5.80 -18.92 -4.19
CA ALA A 449 -5.03 -18.54 -3.00
C ALA A 449 -4.61 -17.05 -3.01
N HIS A 450 -4.48 -16.45 -4.20
CA HIS A 450 -4.08 -15.05 -4.38
C HIS A 450 -5.25 -14.12 -4.74
N VAL A 451 -6.50 -14.60 -4.78
CA VAL A 451 -7.67 -13.73 -4.97
C VAL A 451 -7.79 -12.64 -3.87
N PRO A 452 -7.50 -12.90 -2.57
CA PRO A 452 -7.56 -11.86 -1.55
C PRO A 452 -6.59 -10.71 -1.79
N SER A 453 -5.41 -10.95 -2.37
CA SER A 453 -4.45 -9.88 -2.67
C SER A 453 -4.94 -8.92 -3.76
N LEU A 454 -5.95 -9.33 -4.54
CA LEU A 454 -6.63 -8.49 -5.53
C LEU A 454 -7.81 -7.70 -4.96
N ALA A 455 -8.26 -8.01 -3.73
CA ALA A 455 -9.43 -7.38 -3.12
C ALA A 455 -9.10 -5.99 -2.55
N ASP A 456 -7.91 -5.82 -1.96
CA ASP A 456 -7.61 -4.67 -1.09
C ASP A 456 -6.39 -3.84 -1.51
N HIS A 457 -5.70 -4.17 -2.62
CA HIS A 457 -4.45 -3.50 -2.97
C HIS A 457 -4.42 -2.96 -4.40
N ALA A 458 -4.15 -1.65 -4.49
CA ALA A 458 -3.69 -0.97 -5.71
C ALA A 458 -2.20 -1.25 -6.01
N ASP A 459 -1.60 -2.24 -5.33
CA ASP A 459 -0.24 -2.67 -5.56
C ASP A 459 -0.23 -3.90 -6.47
N LEU A 460 -0.14 -3.64 -7.78
CA LEU A 460 -0.01 -4.67 -8.81
C LEU A 460 1.45 -5.03 -9.10
N THR A 461 2.34 -4.78 -8.15
CA THR A 461 3.72 -5.24 -8.22
C THR A 461 3.81 -6.70 -7.76
N TRP A 462 4.86 -7.07 -7.01
CA TRP A 462 5.24 -8.46 -6.71
C TRP A 462 4.10 -9.33 -6.12
N SER A 463 3.10 -8.75 -5.46
CA SER A 463 1.96 -9.45 -4.84
C SER A 463 0.95 -10.03 -5.84
N ALA A 464 0.78 -9.41 -7.01
CA ALA A 464 -0.14 -9.85 -8.07
C ALA A 464 0.57 -10.63 -9.20
N ALA A 465 1.91 -10.55 -9.25
CA ALA A 465 2.71 -11.27 -10.24
C ALA A 465 2.46 -12.81 -10.23
N PRO A 466 2.37 -13.50 -9.07
CA PRO A 466 2.01 -14.92 -9.04
C PRO A 466 0.67 -15.18 -9.71
N PHE A 467 -0.36 -14.37 -9.40
CA PHE A 467 -1.68 -14.51 -10.00
C PHE A 467 -1.65 -14.40 -11.54
N ALA A 468 -0.93 -13.41 -12.06
CA ALA A 468 -0.76 -13.22 -13.50
C ALA A 468 0.00 -14.38 -14.17
N ILE A 469 1.08 -14.85 -13.55
CA ILE A 469 1.86 -16.01 -14.03
C ILE A 469 0.98 -17.26 -14.12
N PHE A 470 0.23 -17.56 -13.05
CA PHE A 470 -0.64 -18.73 -13.03
C PHE A 470 -1.82 -18.59 -14.01
N SER A 471 -2.30 -17.39 -14.28
CA SER A 471 -3.32 -17.12 -15.31
C SER A 471 -2.83 -17.46 -16.72
N LEU A 472 -1.54 -17.32 -17.02
CA LEU A 472 -0.96 -17.70 -18.32
C LEU A 472 -0.76 -19.21 -18.47
N LEU A 473 -0.51 -19.91 -17.36
CA LEU A 473 -0.24 -21.35 -17.38
C LEU A 473 -1.48 -22.18 -17.74
N GLY A 474 -2.66 -21.81 -17.25
CA GLY A 474 -3.91 -22.56 -17.51
C GLY A 474 -4.24 -22.73 -19.01
N PRO A 475 -4.38 -21.65 -19.79
CA PRO A 475 -4.62 -21.73 -21.23
C PRO A 475 -3.50 -22.45 -21.99
N SER A 476 -2.24 -22.26 -21.57
CA SER A 476 -1.08 -22.95 -22.16
C SER A 476 -1.19 -24.47 -22.02
N PHE A 477 -1.59 -24.96 -20.84
CA PHE A 477 -1.89 -26.37 -20.63
C PHE A 477 -3.08 -26.85 -21.49
N ALA A 478 -4.15 -26.06 -21.60
CA ALA A 478 -5.30 -26.41 -22.44
C ALA A 478 -4.92 -26.55 -23.93
N VAL A 479 -4.09 -25.65 -24.46
CA VAL A 479 -3.58 -25.71 -25.84
C VAL A 479 -2.69 -26.93 -26.06
N LEU A 480 -1.79 -27.23 -25.11
CA LEU A 480 -0.95 -28.42 -25.16
C LEU A 480 -1.79 -29.70 -25.18
N GLY A 481 -2.82 -29.77 -24.32
CA GLY A 481 -3.78 -30.86 -24.27
C GLY A 481 -4.56 -31.01 -25.59
N ALA A 482 -5.03 -29.91 -26.17
CA ALA A 482 -5.76 -29.93 -27.45
C ALA A 482 -4.88 -30.43 -28.61
N ASN A 483 -3.61 -30.03 -28.68
CA ASN A 483 -2.69 -30.47 -29.73
C ASN A 483 -2.27 -31.93 -29.61
N LEU A 484 -2.14 -32.47 -28.38
CA LEU A 484 -1.89 -33.91 -28.18
C LEU A 484 -3.00 -34.78 -28.76
N THR A 485 -4.26 -34.32 -28.75
CA THR A 485 -5.37 -35.04 -29.39
C THR A 485 -5.29 -35.04 -30.93
N LYS A 486 -4.48 -34.16 -31.53
CA LYS A 486 -4.24 -34.03 -32.99
C LYS A 486 -2.94 -34.67 -33.46
N ILE A 487 -1.95 -34.91 -32.59
CA ILE A 487 -0.69 -35.61 -32.94
C ILE A 487 -0.91 -37.14 -33.02
N GLY A 488 -1.98 -37.64 -32.41
CA GLY A 488 -2.38 -39.05 -32.42
C GLY A 488 -2.65 -39.71 -33.79
N PRO A 489 -2.70 -39.01 -34.94
CA PRO A 489 -2.65 -39.65 -36.27
C PRO A 489 -1.29 -39.50 -36.99
N LEU A 490 -0.51 -38.46 -36.70
CA LEU A 490 0.79 -38.20 -37.37
C LEU A 490 1.92 -39.12 -36.88
N VAL A 491 1.80 -39.65 -35.66
CA VAL A 491 2.69 -40.69 -35.13
C VAL A 491 2.26 -42.10 -35.61
N TYR A 492 1.13 -42.21 -36.35
CA TYR A 492 0.45 -43.48 -36.66
C TYR A 492 0.37 -43.80 -38.15
N THR A 493 1.34 -43.37 -38.97
CA THR A 493 1.56 -44.00 -40.28
C THR A 493 2.30 -45.34 -40.10
N SER A 494 1.52 -46.37 -39.76
CA SER A 494 1.65 -47.82 -40.02
C SER A 494 3.01 -48.55 -39.92
N PRO A 495 3.18 -49.53 -39.00
CA PRO A 495 4.08 -50.66 -39.20
C PRO A 495 3.30 -51.81 -39.85
N GLY A 496 3.28 -51.87 -41.19
CA GLY A 496 2.74 -53.04 -41.91
C GLY A 496 2.05 -52.73 -43.24
N ARG A 497 2.82 -52.35 -44.26
CA ARG A 497 2.51 -52.59 -45.69
C ARG A 497 3.73 -52.29 -46.57
N PHE A 498 4.75 -53.14 -46.46
CA PHE A 498 5.66 -53.44 -47.55
C PHE A 498 5.72 -54.96 -47.66
N GLN A 499 4.79 -55.53 -48.45
CA GLN A 499 4.94 -56.87 -48.99
C GLN A 499 5.18 -56.73 -50.49
N ALA A 500 6.14 -57.51 -50.97
CA ALA A 500 6.77 -57.44 -52.26
C ALA A 500 5.81 -57.32 -53.45
N ILE A 501 6.14 -56.41 -54.37
CA ILE A 501 5.81 -56.57 -55.78
C ILE A 501 7.06 -57.16 -56.42
N ASN A 502 6.98 -58.44 -56.79
CA ASN A 502 7.92 -59.07 -57.70
C ASN A 502 7.87 -58.31 -59.04
N LEU A 503 9.01 -57.80 -59.46
CA LEU A 503 9.30 -57.62 -60.89
C LEU A 503 10.15 -58.83 -61.30
N THR A 504 9.67 -59.49 -62.35
CA THR A 504 10.38 -60.46 -63.18
C THR A 504 11.77 -60.00 -63.57
#